data_AF-A0A497QME8-F1
#
_entry.id   AF-A0A497QME8-F1
#
_cell.length_a   1.000
_cell.length_b   1.000
_cell.length_c   1.000
_cell.angle_alpha   90.00
_cell.angle_beta   90.00
_cell.angle_gamma   90.00
#
_symmetry.space_group_name_H-M   'P 1'
#
loop_
_entity.id
_entity.type
_entity.pdbx_description
1 polymer ?
#
loop_
_entity_poly.entity_id
_entity_poly.type
_entity_poly.pdbx_seq_one_letter_code
_entity_poly.pdbx_strand_id
1 'polypeptide(L)'
;MSSRIVLQITDFLQYIFINSDQILHYLNQYFEKHMNSMQYCEGTDNGFLFIFRDIEAFKIRASPIKLEMLDEIPKPLMDKMDFFQSFFIPKHKFPLEGIEVEIKVVAGVPAEVKKISEKFILSISPKIIITHLDAQTLVMKIQSYEIVQLYVNSLVRRFYLPVA
;
A
#
# COMPACT_ATOMS: atom_id res chain seq x y z
N MET A 1 26.71 3.10 -2.74
CA MET A 1 25.71 3.17 -3.82
C MET A 1 24.35 2.89 -3.19
N SER A 2 23.41 3.82 -3.26
CA SER A 2 22.06 3.58 -2.73
C SER A 2 21.29 2.74 -3.77
N SER A 3 20.94 1.50 -3.42
CA SER A 3 20.19 0.62 -4.33
C SER A 3 18.73 1.03 -4.35
N ARG A 4 18.13 1.02 -5.56
CA ARG A 4 16.69 1.16 -5.73
C ARG A 4 15.97 0.07 -4.93
N ILE A 5 14.81 0.41 -4.39
CA ILE A 5 13.91 -0.59 -3.77
C ILE A 5 12.83 -0.92 -4.79
N VAL A 6 12.68 -2.20 -5.10
CA VAL A 6 11.60 -2.69 -5.97
C VAL A 6 10.83 -3.73 -5.19
N LEU A 7 9.54 -3.45 -4.97
CA LEU A 7 8.59 -4.39 -4.41
C LEU A 7 7.71 -4.92 -5.52
N GLN A 8 7.52 -6.23 -5.58
CA GLN A 8 6.45 -6.85 -6.36
C GLN A 8 5.33 -7.22 -5.41
N ILE A 9 4.11 -6.80 -5.73
CA ILE A 9 2.89 -7.16 -5.01
C ILE A 9 2.06 -8.01 -5.96
N THR A 10 1.66 -9.22 -5.56
CA THR A 10 0.95 -10.17 -6.43
C THR A 10 -0.40 -9.63 -6.95
N ASP A 11 -0.89 -10.26 -8.01
CA ASP A 11 -2.14 -9.95 -8.72
C ASP A 11 -3.40 -10.01 -7.84
N PHE A 12 -3.34 -10.57 -6.63
CA PHE A 12 -4.42 -10.54 -5.64
C PHE A 12 -4.97 -9.13 -5.35
N LEU A 13 -4.24 -8.07 -5.74
CA LEU A 13 -4.77 -6.70 -5.80
C LEU A 13 -6.04 -6.57 -6.68
N GLN A 14 -6.31 -7.47 -7.64
CA GLN A 14 -7.59 -7.51 -8.36
C GLN A 14 -8.80 -7.82 -7.45
N TYR A 15 -8.56 -8.49 -6.33
CA TYR A 15 -9.57 -8.68 -5.27
C TYR A 15 -9.65 -7.49 -4.32
N ILE A 16 -8.82 -6.47 -4.52
CA ILE A 16 -8.82 -5.22 -3.75
C ILE A 16 -9.35 -4.09 -4.61
N PHE A 17 -9.04 -4.05 -5.91
CA PHE A 17 -9.36 -2.97 -6.82
C PHE A 17 -10.31 -3.40 -7.95
N ILE A 18 -11.30 -2.56 -8.27
CA ILE A 18 -12.23 -2.77 -9.41
C ILE A 18 -11.49 -2.60 -10.74
N ASN A 19 -10.61 -1.60 -10.84
CA ASN A 19 -9.83 -1.25 -12.02
C ASN A 19 -8.41 -0.90 -11.58
N SER A 20 -7.56 -1.90 -11.40
CA SER A 20 -6.18 -1.72 -10.90
C SER A 20 -5.37 -0.74 -11.75
N ASP A 21 -5.51 -0.77 -13.07
CA ASP A 21 -4.76 0.09 -13.98
C ASP A 21 -5.10 1.57 -13.77
N GLN A 22 -6.37 1.86 -13.48
CA GLN A 22 -6.84 3.23 -13.27
C GLN A 22 -6.24 3.83 -11.99
N ILE A 23 -6.18 3.04 -10.89
CA ILE A 23 -5.54 3.51 -9.66
C ILE A 23 -4.03 3.64 -9.84
N LEU A 24 -3.37 2.70 -10.53
CA LEU A 24 -1.94 2.84 -10.83
C LEU A 24 -1.63 4.10 -11.63
N HIS A 25 -2.43 4.38 -12.67
CA HIS A 25 -2.27 5.58 -13.49
C HIS A 25 -2.41 6.85 -12.64
N TYR A 26 -3.44 6.90 -11.80
CA TYR A 26 -3.63 8.01 -10.86
C TYR A 26 -2.44 8.16 -9.90
N LEU A 27 -1.95 7.06 -9.33
CA LEU A 27 -0.80 7.04 -8.43
C LEU A 27 0.44 7.61 -9.12
N ASN A 28 0.73 7.19 -10.35
CA ASN A 28 1.85 7.71 -11.14
C ASN A 28 1.70 9.22 -11.43
N GLN A 29 0.53 9.68 -11.87
CA GLN A 29 0.27 11.12 -12.07
C GLN A 29 0.47 11.93 -10.78
N TYR A 30 0.08 11.37 -9.64
CA TYR A 30 0.29 11.99 -8.34
C TYR A 30 1.80 12.04 -8.00
N PHE A 31 2.53 10.93 -8.18
CA PHE A 31 3.96 10.87 -7.87
C PHE A 31 4.82 11.78 -8.75
N GLU A 32 4.48 11.92 -10.03
CA GLU A 32 5.14 12.86 -10.96
C GLU A 32 5.09 14.31 -10.44
N LYS A 33 3.96 14.73 -9.86
CA LYS A 33 3.78 16.07 -9.29
C LYS A 33 4.50 16.26 -7.95
N HIS A 34 4.86 15.17 -7.28
CA HIS A 34 5.46 15.15 -5.94
C HIS A 34 6.84 14.46 -5.95
N MET A 35 7.76 15.02 -6.76
CA MET A 35 9.07 14.48 -7.17
C MET A 35 9.99 13.94 -6.05
N ASN A 36 9.78 14.33 -4.79
CA ASN A 36 10.64 13.92 -3.68
C ASN A 36 10.63 12.41 -3.41
N SER A 37 9.60 11.68 -3.86
CA SER A 37 9.47 10.25 -3.60
C SER A 37 10.01 9.35 -4.73
N MET A 38 10.10 9.84 -5.99
CA MET A 38 10.39 9.01 -7.18
C MET A 38 9.81 7.59 -7.04
N GLN A 39 8.55 7.55 -6.61
CA GLN A 39 7.76 6.34 -6.52
C GLN A 39 7.07 6.19 -7.87
N TYR A 40 7.16 5.01 -8.46
CA TYR A 40 6.47 4.67 -9.68
C TYR A 40 5.87 3.28 -9.52
N CYS A 41 4.68 3.09 -10.08
CA CYS A 41 4.00 1.82 -10.08
C CYS A 41 3.80 1.29 -11.51
N GLU A 42 4.08 0.01 -11.71
CA GLU A 42 3.91 -0.68 -12.99
C GLU A 42 2.98 -1.89 -12.81
N GLY A 43 2.06 -2.10 -13.76
CA GLY A 43 1.34 -3.36 -13.88
C GLY A 43 2.18 -4.38 -14.64
N THR A 44 2.19 -5.62 -14.18
CA THR A 44 2.88 -6.76 -14.79
C THR A 44 1.93 -7.95 -14.88
N ASP A 45 2.28 -8.95 -15.68
CA ASP A 45 1.50 -10.20 -15.79
C ASP A 45 1.30 -10.91 -14.44
N ASN A 46 2.19 -10.67 -13.47
CA ASN A 46 2.20 -11.33 -12.16
C ASN A 46 1.98 -10.34 -10.99
N GLY A 47 1.25 -9.25 -11.24
CA GLY A 47 0.91 -8.25 -10.22
C GLY A 47 1.52 -6.88 -10.49
N PHE A 48 1.97 -6.20 -9.45
CA PHE A 48 2.31 -4.78 -9.47
C PHE A 48 3.71 -4.53 -8.95
N LEU A 49 4.51 -3.77 -9.68
CA LEU A 49 5.81 -3.30 -9.19
C LEU A 49 5.64 -1.92 -8.56
N PHE A 50 6.14 -1.75 -7.35
CA PHE A 50 6.35 -0.47 -6.70
C PHE A 50 7.84 -0.21 -6.65
N ILE A 51 8.28 0.82 -7.39
CA ILE A 51 9.68 1.17 -7.55
C ILE A 51 9.94 2.47 -6.79
N PHE A 52 10.91 2.43 -5.88
CA PHE A 52 11.37 3.58 -5.11
C PHE A 52 12.83 3.88 -5.46
N ARG A 53 13.18 5.17 -5.48
CA ARG A 53 14.55 5.63 -5.77
C ARG A 53 15.60 4.98 -4.88
N ASP A 54 15.31 4.89 -3.60
CA ASP A 54 16.20 4.38 -2.56
C ASP A 54 15.42 4.00 -1.30
N ILE A 55 16.15 3.47 -0.32
CA ILE A 55 15.59 3.08 0.99
C ILE A 55 14.99 4.26 1.77
N GLU A 56 15.52 5.48 1.61
CA GLU A 56 15.02 6.65 2.34
C GLU A 56 13.67 7.11 1.77
N ALA A 57 13.54 7.13 0.44
CA ALA A 57 12.26 7.35 -0.24
C ALA A 57 11.23 6.30 0.18
N PHE A 58 11.64 5.03 0.28
CA PHE A 58 10.77 3.96 0.78
C PHE A 58 10.36 4.20 2.24
N LYS A 59 11.29 4.53 3.15
CA LYS A 59 11.00 4.85 4.57
C LYS A 59 10.02 6.00 4.72
N ILE A 60 10.18 7.08 3.94
CA ILE A 60 9.26 8.22 3.94
C ILE A 60 7.86 7.75 3.57
N ARG A 61 7.74 6.87 2.56
CA ARG A 61 6.45 6.42 2.06
C ARG A 61 5.77 5.36 2.92
N ALA A 62 6.55 4.45 3.48
CA ALA A 62 6.14 3.42 4.42
C ALA A 62 6.21 3.88 5.89
N SER A 63 6.28 5.20 6.15
CA SER A 63 6.26 5.78 7.49
C SER A 63 5.01 5.34 8.26
N PRO A 64 5.10 4.71 9.43
CA PRO A 64 3.91 4.27 10.17
C PRO A 64 2.96 5.42 10.51
N ILE A 65 1.65 5.22 10.36
CA ILE A 65 0.62 6.16 10.85
C ILE A 65 0.11 5.65 12.20
N LYS A 66 -0.21 6.56 13.13
CA LYS A 66 -0.85 6.17 14.39
C LYS A 66 -2.27 5.68 14.12
N LEU A 67 -2.63 4.52 14.67
CA LEU A 67 -3.93 3.87 14.45
C LEU A 67 -5.12 4.79 14.73
N GLU A 68 -5.06 5.58 15.80
CA GLU A 68 -6.07 6.57 16.19
C GLU A 68 -6.37 7.62 15.10
N MET A 69 -5.42 7.87 14.19
CA MET A 69 -5.64 8.77 13.06
C MET A 69 -6.40 8.09 11.92
N LEU A 70 -6.38 6.76 11.81
CA LEU A 70 -6.98 6.06 10.68
C LEU A 70 -8.51 5.99 10.76
N ASP A 71 -9.11 6.12 11.94
CA ASP A 71 -10.57 6.04 12.10
C ASP A 71 -11.28 7.35 11.73
N GLU A 72 -10.62 8.51 11.92
CA GLU A 72 -11.19 9.82 11.66
C GLU A 72 -10.66 10.40 10.34
N ILE A 73 -11.53 10.61 9.35
CA ILE A 73 -11.22 11.45 8.19
C ILE A 73 -11.85 12.84 8.38
N PRO A 74 -11.06 13.93 8.37
CA PRO A 74 -11.60 15.28 8.43
C PRO A 74 -12.63 15.52 7.31
N LYS A 75 -13.75 16.19 7.62
CA LYS A 75 -14.81 16.51 6.64
C LYS A 75 -14.31 17.03 5.27
N PRO A 76 -13.31 17.94 5.20
CA PRO A 76 -12.79 18.43 3.91
C PRO A 76 -12.12 17.37 3.02
N LEU A 77 -11.77 16.19 3.58
CA LEU A 77 -11.12 15.09 2.88
C LEU A 77 -12.08 13.94 2.52
N MET A 78 -13.37 14.06 2.84
CA MET A 78 -14.37 13.03 2.54
C MET A 78 -14.48 12.75 1.04
N ASP A 79 -14.54 13.80 0.20
CA ASP A 79 -14.57 13.62 -1.26
C ASP A 79 -13.33 12.87 -1.79
N LYS A 80 -12.19 13.03 -1.13
CA LYS A 80 -10.95 12.32 -1.48
C LYS A 80 -11.00 10.86 -1.04
N MET A 81 -11.60 10.60 0.12
CA MET A 81 -11.86 9.25 0.60
C MET A 81 -12.83 8.53 -0.33
N ASP A 82 -13.93 9.16 -0.73
CA ASP A 82 -14.92 8.59 -1.65
C ASP A 82 -14.29 8.30 -3.02
N PHE A 83 -13.47 9.23 -3.53
CA PHE A 83 -12.68 9.02 -4.73
C PHE A 83 -11.76 7.79 -4.59
N PHE A 84 -10.99 7.69 -3.52
CA PHE A 84 -10.12 6.53 -3.31
C PHE A 84 -10.92 5.24 -3.19
N GLN A 85 -12.00 5.24 -2.41
CA GLN A 85 -12.86 4.09 -2.20
C GLN A 85 -13.50 3.58 -3.49
N SER A 86 -13.73 4.46 -4.47
CA SER A 86 -14.25 4.08 -5.80
C SER A 86 -13.32 3.14 -6.58
N PHE A 87 -12.02 3.12 -6.27
CA PHE A 87 -11.09 2.16 -6.87
C PHE A 87 -11.14 0.79 -6.22
N PHE A 88 -11.66 0.67 -5.00
CA PHE A 88 -11.68 -0.58 -4.24
C PHE A 88 -12.95 -1.37 -4.54
N ILE A 89 -12.86 -2.71 -4.46
CA ILE A 89 -14.03 -3.56 -4.60
C ILE A 89 -15.09 -3.18 -3.56
N PRO A 90 -16.38 -3.25 -3.86
CA PRO A 90 -17.41 -2.97 -2.87
C PRO A 90 -17.43 -4.06 -1.79
N LYS A 91 -17.84 -3.71 -0.56
CA LYS A 91 -17.88 -4.62 0.60
C LYS A 91 -18.53 -5.99 0.30
N HIS A 92 -19.63 -6.00 -0.46
CA HIS A 92 -20.36 -7.23 -0.79
C HIS A 92 -19.61 -8.16 -1.76
N LYS A 93 -18.56 -7.69 -2.43
CA LYS A 93 -17.67 -8.50 -3.29
C LYS A 93 -16.39 -8.93 -2.57
N PHE A 94 -16.16 -8.47 -1.34
CA PHE A 94 -14.98 -8.87 -0.59
C PHE A 94 -15.11 -10.34 -0.13
N PRO A 95 -14.10 -11.20 -0.39
CA PRO A 95 -14.16 -12.61 -0.01
C PRO A 95 -14.37 -12.79 1.50
N LEU A 96 -15.24 -13.74 1.87
CA LEU A 96 -15.60 -13.99 3.28
C LEU A 96 -14.42 -14.58 4.06
N GLU A 97 -13.58 -15.36 3.38
CA GLU A 97 -12.35 -15.95 3.87
C GLU A 97 -11.19 -14.94 3.99
N GLY A 98 -11.39 -13.72 3.51
CA GLY A 98 -10.35 -12.71 3.35
C GLY A 98 -9.49 -12.94 2.12
N ILE A 99 -8.40 -12.19 2.02
CA ILE A 99 -7.46 -12.27 0.90
C ILE A 99 -6.02 -12.32 1.40
N GLU A 100 -5.17 -12.96 0.62
CA GLU A 100 -3.73 -13.02 0.86
C GLU A 100 -3.03 -12.16 -0.19
N VAL A 101 -2.09 -11.35 0.25
CA VAL A 101 -1.30 -10.47 -0.60
C VAL A 101 0.16 -10.78 -0.35
N GLU A 102 0.86 -11.22 -1.38
CA GLU A 102 2.30 -11.44 -1.32
C GLU A 102 3.03 -10.16 -1.70
N ILE A 103 4.05 -9.82 -0.91
CA ILE A 103 4.97 -8.72 -1.13
C ILE A 103 6.38 -9.29 -1.20
N LYS A 104 6.97 -9.25 -2.39
CA LYS A 104 8.32 -9.74 -2.67
C LYS A 104 9.28 -8.58 -2.90
N VAL A 105 10.41 -8.60 -2.20
CA VAL A 105 11.51 -7.64 -2.43
C VAL A 105 12.32 -8.12 -3.63
N VAL A 106 12.15 -7.46 -4.79
CA VAL A 106 12.87 -7.77 -6.03
C VAL A 106 14.25 -7.09 -6.06
N ALA A 107 14.34 -5.86 -5.52
CA ALA A 107 15.59 -5.14 -5.37
C ALA A 107 15.61 -4.37 -4.04
N GLY A 108 16.79 -4.24 -3.43
CA GLY A 108 16.99 -3.61 -2.14
C GLY A 108 17.70 -4.54 -1.14
N VAL A 109 17.61 -4.21 0.14
CA VAL A 109 18.11 -5.06 1.24
C VAL A 109 16.90 -5.76 1.88
N PRO A 110 16.62 -7.04 1.57
CA PRO A 110 15.35 -7.68 1.93
C PRO A 110 15.01 -7.62 3.42
N ALA A 111 15.98 -7.86 4.29
CA ALA A 111 15.77 -7.81 5.74
C ALA A 111 15.30 -6.42 6.22
N GLU A 112 15.88 -5.34 5.69
CA GLU A 112 15.50 -3.98 6.05
C GLU A 112 14.13 -3.61 5.46
N VAL A 113 13.93 -3.92 4.19
CA VAL A 113 12.69 -3.59 3.46
C VAL A 113 11.49 -4.33 4.06
N LYS A 114 11.63 -5.62 4.38
CA LYS A 114 10.57 -6.41 5.03
C LYS A 114 10.22 -5.85 6.40
N LYS A 115 11.21 -5.47 7.22
CA LYS A 115 10.99 -4.87 8.55
C LYS A 115 10.21 -3.55 8.46
N ILE A 116 10.52 -2.70 7.48
CA ILE A 116 9.79 -1.44 7.27
C ILE A 116 8.37 -1.73 6.77
N SER A 117 8.22 -2.66 5.82
CA SER A 117 6.91 -3.07 5.29
C SER A 117 6.00 -3.63 6.38
N GLU A 118 6.53 -4.49 7.25
CA GLU A 118 5.80 -5.06 8.38
C GLU A 118 5.30 -3.97 9.34
N LYS A 119 6.17 -3.04 9.72
CA LYS A 119 5.78 -1.89 10.56
C LYS A 119 4.69 -1.05 9.90
N PHE A 120 4.80 -0.81 8.60
CA PHE A 120 3.79 -0.08 7.83
C PHE A 120 2.45 -0.83 7.84
N ILE A 121 2.45 -2.11 7.51
CA ILE A 121 1.23 -2.94 7.45
C ILE A 121 0.54 -2.99 8.82
N LEU A 122 1.30 -3.27 9.89
CA LEU A 122 0.75 -3.34 11.25
C LEU A 122 0.28 -1.98 11.77
N SER A 123 0.84 -0.88 11.26
CA SER A 123 0.35 0.48 11.57
C SER A 123 -1.02 0.79 10.96
N ILE A 124 -1.41 0.07 9.89
CA ILE A 124 -2.76 0.19 9.30
C ILE A 124 -3.76 -0.61 10.11
N SER A 125 -3.41 -1.84 10.45
CA SER A 125 -4.20 -2.65 11.38
C SER A 125 -3.35 -3.73 12.04
N PRO A 126 -3.35 -3.83 13.38
CA PRO A 126 -2.64 -4.90 14.08
C PRO A 126 -3.30 -6.27 13.88
N LYS A 127 -4.48 -6.33 13.25
CA LYS A 127 -5.21 -7.57 12.93
C LYS A 127 -4.71 -8.25 11.66
N ILE A 128 -3.87 -7.58 10.86
CA ILE A 128 -3.29 -8.18 9.66
C ILE A 128 -2.27 -9.23 10.10
N ILE A 129 -2.47 -10.47 9.65
CA ILE A 129 -1.51 -11.55 9.90
C ILE A 129 -0.41 -11.45 8.86
N ILE A 130 0.84 -11.44 9.29
CA ILE A 130 2.02 -11.37 8.41
C ILE A 130 2.81 -12.67 8.56
N THR A 131 3.09 -13.34 7.45
CA THR A 131 3.90 -14.57 7.38
C THR A 131 5.13 -14.32 6.51
N HIS A 132 6.30 -14.75 6.98
CA HIS A 132 7.54 -14.65 6.20
C HIS A 132 7.73 -15.97 5.45
N LEU A 133 7.45 -15.99 4.15
CA LEU A 133 7.62 -17.20 3.33
C LEU A 133 9.10 -17.53 3.14
N ASP A 134 9.92 -16.52 2.83
CA ASP A 134 11.36 -16.67 2.60
C ASP A 134 12.13 -15.38 2.94
N ALA A 135 13.40 -15.28 2.55
CA ALA A 135 14.26 -14.12 2.82
C ALA A 135 13.77 -12.82 2.15
N GLN A 136 13.09 -12.91 1.01
CA GLN A 136 12.63 -11.80 0.16
C GLN A 136 11.13 -11.56 0.23
N THR A 137 10.36 -12.55 0.67
CA THR A 137 8.90 -12.55 0.51
C THR A 137 8.19 -12.53 1.86
N LEU A 138 7.20 -11.65 2.01
CA LEU A 138 6.20 -11.71 3.09
C LEU A 138 4.81 -11.83 2.47
N VAL A 139 3.92 -12.52 3.17
CA VAL A 139 2.50 -12.61 2.83
C VAL A 139 1.72 -11.95 3.95
N MET A 140 0.79 -11.08 3.59
CA MET A 140 -0.15 -10.49 4.53
C MET A 140 -1.57 -10.98 4.25
N LYS A 141 -2.31 -11.30 5.32
CA LYS A 141 -3.72 -11.70 5.22
C LYS A 141 -4.64 -10.59 5.67
N ILE A 142 -5.46 -10.09 4.75
CA ILE A 142 -6.52 -9.11 5.02
C ILE A 142 -7.81 -9.89 5.27
N GLN A 143 -8.24 -9.93 6.53
CA GLN A 143 -9.38 -10.76 6.96
C GLN A 143 -10.75 -10.11 6.72
N SER A 144 -10.81 -8.79 6.54
CA SER A 144 -12.09 -8.10 6.43
C SER A 144 -12.01 -6.81 5.62
N TYR A 145 -13.15 -6.39 5.10
CA TYR A 145 -13.27 -5.17 4.31
C TYR A 145 -12.96 -3.90 5.12
N GLU A 146 -13.17 -3.91 6.44
CA GLU A 146 -12.84 -2.78 7.32
C GLU A 146 -11.33 -2.46 7.26
N ILE A 147 -10.47 -3.47 7.09
CA ILE A 147 -9.02 -3.26 6.91
C ILE A 147 -8.74 -2.54 5.58
N VAL A 148 -9.50 -2.83 4.53
CA VAL A 148 -9.42 -2.11 3.25
C VAL A 148 -9.80 -0.64 3.44
N GLN A 149 -10.83 -0.35 4.24
CA GLN A 149 -11.19 1.03 4.59
C GLN A 149 -10.08 1.75 5.36
N LEU A 150 -9.44 1.09 6.32
CA LEU A 150 -8.27 1.65 7.03
C LEU A 150 -7.11 1.93 6.07
N TYR A 151 -6.92 1.09 5.06
CA TYR A 151 -5.93 1.32 4.00
C TYR A 151 -6.27 2.55 3.16
N VAL A 152 -7.54 2.73 2.76
CA VAL A 152 -8.02 3.94 2.07
C VAL A 152 -7.73 5.19 2.91
N ASN A 153 -8.04 5.14 4.20
CA ASN A 153 -7.82 6.25 5.12
C ASN A 153 -6.32 6.58 5.24
N SER A 154 -5.47 5.56 5.29
CA SER A 154 -4.01 5.71 5.23
C SER A 154 -3.55 6.41 3.95
N LEU A 155 -4.07 6.03 2.77
CA LEU A 155 -3.74 6.67 1.49
C LEU A 155 -4.14 8.15 1.44
N VAL A 156 -5.38 8.46 1.83
CA VAL A 156 -5.90 9.84 1.88
C VAL A 156 -4.98 10.71 2.74
N ARG A 157 -4.63 10.23 3.94
CA ARG A 157 -3.74 10.98 4.84
C ARG A 157 -2.35 11.18 4.25
N ARG A 158 -1.75 10.16 3.64
CA ARG A 158 -0.39 10.25 3.07
C ARG A 158 -0.29 11.18 1.88
N PHE A 159 -1.40 11.39 1.16
CA PHE A 159 -1.39 12.17 -0.07
C PHE A 159 -1.90 13.59 0.11
N TYR A 160 -2.76 13.82 1.11
CA TYR A 160 -3.41 15.10 1.32
C TYR A 160 -3.08 15.77 2.65
N LEU A 161 -2.45 15.06 3.60
CA LEU A 161 -1.94 15.66 4.83
C LEU A 161 -0.41 15.66 4.83
N PRO A 162 0.22 16.65 5.49
CA PRO A 162 1.64 16.58 5.78
C PRO A 162 1.93 15.30 6.57
N VAL A 163 2.95 14.56 6.15
CA VAL A 163 3.48 13.45 6.96
C VAL A 163 4.10 14.13 8.19
N ALA A 164 3.50 13.92 9.36
CA ALA A 164 3.99 14.43 10.63
C ALA A 164 5.27 13.70 11.06
#